data_AF-M0FFA0-F1
#
_entry.id   AF-M0FFA0-F1
#
_cell.length_a   1.000
_cell.length_b   1.000
_cell.length_c   1.000
_cell.angle_alpha   90.00
_cell.angle_beta   90.00
_cell.angle_gamma   90.00
#
_symmetry.space_group_name_H-M   'P 1'
#
loop_
_entity.id
_entity.type
_entity.pdbx_description
1 polymer ?
#
loop_
_entity_poly.entity_id
_entity_poly.type
_entity_poly.pdbx_seq_one_letter_code
_entity_poly.pdbx_strand_id
1 'polypeptide(L)'
;MPPLIYAAPGGLYVSLDGDLLADEREERGWSLGRLATELGVSRRTVSKYEDGMNASIEVAIQLEELFDQPFSSPVDVLEGADDVRDAEPTPSAPEADPDDEHVLHVLTSAGFTVHPTARAPFKAVSEDDDSPETRVLTGHSAFTAAAEKRARIMSSIGEVAQTRSVYFTEEDEKRESVDGTALVSCEELADVTDPEEIRELIRDRARAPSEA
;
A
#
# COMPACT_ATOMS: atom_id res chain seq x y z
N MET A 1 23.17 -18.41 -14.46
CA MET A 1 23.02 -17.15 -15.20
C MET A 1 22.06 -16.28 -14.39
N PRO A 2 22.46 -15.09 -13.96
CA PRO A 2 21.57 -14.15 -13.26
C PRO A 2 20.41 -13.70 -14.17
N PRO A 3 19.22 -13.43 -13.62
CA PRO A 3 18.07 -12.97 -14.40
C PRO A 3 18.34 -11.56 -14.95
N LEU A 4 17.88 -11.29 -16.17
CA LEU A 4 18.02 -9.96 -16.81
C LEU A 4 16.75 -9.10 -16.68
N ILE A 5 15.59 -9.76 -16.58
CA ILE A 5 14.27 -9.12 -16.60
C ILE A 5 13.54 -9.46 -15.31
N TYR A 6 12.86 -8.47 -14.72
CA TYR A 6 11.96 -8.66 -13.58
C TYR A 6 10.59 -8.00 -13.82
N ALA A 7 9.56 -8.47 -13.10
CA ALA A 7 8.21 -7.93 -13.19
C ALA A 7 7.90 -7.03 -11.98
N ALA A 8 7.26 -5.90 -12.23
CA ALA A 8 6.77 -4.97 -11.21
C ALA A 8 5.44 -4.34 -11.65
N PRO A 9 4.68 -3.68 -10.75
CA PRO A 9 3.47 -2.98 -11.16
C PRO A 9 3.75 -2.03 -12.33
N GLY A 10 3.08 -2.25 -13.46
CA GLY A 10 3.26 -1.45 -14.68
C GLY A 10 4.02 -2.16 -15.82
N GLY A 11 4.60 -3.35 -15.60
CA GLY A 11 5.14 -4.17 -16.69
C GLY A 11 6.44 -4.90 -16.37
N LEU A 12 7.23 -5.14 -17.42
CA LEU A 12 8.53 -5.79 -17.35
C LEU A 12 9.66 -4.77 -17.43
N TYR A 13 10.67 -4.96 -16.60
CA TYR A 13 11.77 -4.03 -16.41
C TYR A 13 13.12 -4.72 -16.47
N VAL A 14 14.13 -3.94 -16.81
CA VAL A 14 15.55 -4.33 -16.82
C VAL A 14 16.37 -3.28 -16.08
N SER A 15 17.47 -3.71 -15.47
CA SER A 15 18.46 -2.80 -14.92
C SER A 15 19.30 -2.19 -16.04
N LEU A 16 19.52 -0.88 -15.98
CA LEU A 16 20.36 -0.17 -16.95
C LEU A 16 21.73 0.10 -16.34
N ASP A 17 22.76 0.02 -17.17
CA ASP A 17 24.07 0.58 -16.87
C ASP A 17 24.00 2.12 -17.02
N GLY A 18 23.78 2.80 -15.90
CA GLY A 18 23.61 4.26 -15.86
C GLY A 18 24.90 5.01 -16.21
N ASP A 19 26.05 4.48 -15.80
CA ASP A 19 27.36 5.07 -16.09
C ASP A 19 27.64 5.00 -17.60
N LEU A 20 27.44 3.83 -18.22
CA LEU A 20 27.56 3.66 -19.67
C LEU A 20 26.63 4.59 -20.45
N LEU A 21 25.40 4.78 -19.97
CA LEU A 21 24.43 5.69 -20.60
C LEU A 21 24.89 7.15 -20.54
N ALA A 22 25.42 7.59 -19.39
CA ALA A 22 25.94 8.93 -19.22
C ALA A 22 27.13 9.18 -20.16
N ASP A 23 28.08 8.24 -20.21
CA ASP A 23 29.26 8.31 -21.06
C ASP A 23 28.88 8.46 -22.54
N GLU A 24 28.04 7.56 -23.08
CA GLU A 24 27.61 7.59 -24.47
C GLU A 24 26.85 8.87 -24.85
N ARG A 25 25.99 9.35 -23.94
CA ARG A 25 25.26 10.59 -24.15
C ARG A 25 26.24 11.77 -24.26
N GLU A 26 27.24 11.81 -23.38
CA GLU A 26 28.23 12.89 -23.30
C GLU A 26 29.22 12.85 -24.47
N GLU A 27 29.68 11.68 -24.87
CA GLU A 27 30.55 11.49 -26.03
C GLU A 27 29.89 11.98 -27.34
N ARG A 28 28.57 11.80 -27.46
CA ARG A 28 27.79 12.35 -28.59
C ARG A 28 27.45 13.84 -28.44
N GLY A 29 27.81 14.47 -27.33
CA GLY A 29 27.49 15.86 -27.02
C GLY A 29 25.99 16.11 -26.82
N TRP A 30 25.24 15.09 -26.39
CA TRP A 30 23.80 15.19 -26.21
C TRP A 30 23.44 15.70 -24.82
N SER A 31 22.45 16.59 -24.77
CA SER A 31 21.82 16.96 -23.51
C SER A 31 20.86 15.85 -23.04
N LEU A 32 20.59 15.79 -21.74
CA LEU A 32 19.52 14.95 -21.18
C LEU A 32 18.19 15.14 -21.92
N GLY A 33 17.88 16.39 -22.30
CA GLY A 33 16.65 16.71 -23.03
C GLY A 33 16.61 16.18 -24.46
N ARG A 34 17.78 16.06 -25.11
CA ARG A 34 17.88 15.46 -26.43
C ARG A 34 17.62 13.96 -26.34
N LEU A 35 18.33 13.26 -25.46
CA LEU A 35 18.14 11.82 -25.26
C LEU A 35 16.70 11.49 -24.85
N ALA A 36 16.11 12.31 -23.97
CA ALA A 36 14.71 12.15 -23.57
C ALA A 36 13.73 12.23 -24.75
N THR A 37 14.04 13.08 -25.73
CA THR A 37 13.22 13.22 -26.95
C THR A 37 13.34 11.98 -27.84
N GLU A 38 14.55 11.45 -28.03
CA GLU A 38 14.77 10.22 -28.80
C GLU A 38 14.03 9.03 -28.16
N LEU A 39 14.05 8.96 -26.82
CA LEU A 39 13.42 7.88 -26.06
C LEU A 39 11.93 8.07 -25.79
N GLY A 40 11.36 9.23 -26.16
CA GLY A 40 9.95 9.54 -25.84
C GLY A 40 9.64 9.63 -24.34
N VAL A 41 10.64 9.94 -23.50
CA VAL A 41 10.50 10.04 -22.03
C VAL A 41 10.75 11.47 -21.53
N SER A 42 10.62 11.68 -20.22
CA SER A 42 10.93 12.98 -19.62
C SER A 42 12.45 13.16 -19.39
N ARG A 43 12.93 14.41 -19.35
CA ARG A 43 14.34 14.69 -19.00
C ARG A 43 14.72 14.13 -17.63
N ARG A 44 13.79 14.18 -16.68
CA ARG A 44 13.97 13.63 -15.33
C ARG A 44 14.09 12.10 -15.37
N THR A 45 13.43 11.45 -16.32
CA THR A 45 13.52 10.00 -16.50
C THR A 45 14.91 9.60 -16.99
N VAL A 46 15.47 10.31 -17.96
CA VAL A 46 16.85 10.06 -18.43
C VAL A 46 17.86 10.28 -17.31
N SER A 47 17.73 11.38 -16.55
CA SER A 47 18.58 11.61 -15.36
C SER A 47 18.52 10.43 -14.40
N LYS A 48 17.32 9.90 -14.15
CA LYS A 48 17.15 8.74 -13.27
C LYS A 48 17.77 7.46 -13.84
N TYR A 49 17.74 7.26 -15.16
CA TYR A 49 18.40 6.12 -15.79
C TYR A 49 19.93 6.20 -15.60
N GLU A 50 20.51 7.39 -15.77
CA GLU A 50 21.93 7.62 -15.48
C GLU A 50 22.24 7.43 -13.98
N ASP A 51 21.30 7.75 -13.08
CA ASP A 51 21.40 7.46 -11.65
C ASP A 51 21.18 5.97 -11.27
N GLY A 52 21.10 5.05 -12.25
CA GLY A 52 20.98 3.60 -12.01
C GLY A 52 19.54 3.08 -11.88
N MET A 53 18.53 3.83 -12.34
CA MET A 53 17.13 3.38 -12.32
C MET A 53 16.84 2.34 -13.41
N ASN A 54 15.98 1.37 -13.06
CA ASN A 54 15.46 0.38 -14.00
C ASN A 54 14.54 1.02 -15.06
N ALA A 55 14.58 0.50 -16.28
CA ALA A 55 13.75 0.94 -17.40
C ALA A 55 12.83 -0.18 -17.90
N SER A 56 11.77 0.18 -18.62
CA SER A 56 10.95 -0.82 -19.31
C SER A 56 11.79 -1.52 -20.38
N ILE A 57 11.42 -2.75 -20.74
CA ILE A 57 12.05 -3.46 -21.85
C ILE A 57 12.04 -2.63 -23.14
N GLU A 58 10.93 -1.94 -23.42
CA GLU A 58 10.78 -1.12 -24.63
C GLU A 58 11.84 -0.01 -24.69
N VAL A 59 12.09 0.69 -23.58
CA VAL A 59 13.10 1.75 -23.51
C VAL A 59 14.51 1.17 -23.63
N ALA A 60 14.76 0.01 -23.01
CA ALA A 60 16.07 -0.64 -23.10
C ALA A 60 16.39 -1.06 -24.54
N ILE A 61 15.45 -1.69 -25.24
CA ILE A 61 15.61 -2.03 -26.67
C ILE A 61 15.89 -0.76 -27.49
N GLN A 62 15.16 0.32 -27.22
CA GLN A 62 15.34 1.57 -27.95
C GLN A 62 16.73 2.20 -27.70
N LEU A 63 17.25 2.11 -26.48
CA LEU A 63 18.63 2.53 -26.17
C LEU A 63 19.65 1.69 -26.95
N GLU A 64 19.48 0.37 -26.97
CA GLU A 64 20.37 -0.52 -27.70
C GLU A 64 20.36 -0.22 -29.20
N GLU A 65 19.20 0.05 -29.79
CA GLU A 65 19.07 0.48 -31.19
C GLU A 65 19.70 1.85 -31.45
N LEU A 66 19.59 2.78 -30.49
CA LEU A 66 20.07 4.15 -30.62
C LEU A 66 21.59 4.26 -30.56
N PHE A 67 22.24 3.42 -29.76
CA PHE A 67 23.70 3.43 -29.61
C PHE A 67 24.42 2.21 -30.18
N ASP A 68 23.69 1.21 -30.71
CA ASP A 68 24.23 -0.02 -31.30
C ASP A 68 25.07 -0.86 -30.30
N GLN A 69 24.65 -0.88 -29.03
CA GLN A 69 25.32 -1.64 -27.97
C GLN A 69 24.37 -1.95 -26.79
N PRO A 70 24.64 -3.00 -26.00
CA PRO A 70 23.79 -3.36 -24.87
C PRO A 70 23.91 -2.35 -23.71
N PHE A 71 22.78 -1.94 -23.15
CA PHE A 71 22.72 -1.17 -21.89
C PHE A 71 22.12 -1.95 -20.73
N SER A 72 21.57 -3.13 -20.99
CA SER A 72 20.93 -3.95 -19.98
C SER A 72 21.98 -4.70 -19.14
N SER A 73 21.86 -4.58 -17.81
CA SER A 73 22.70 -5.27 -16.83
C SER A 73 21.91 -6.37 -16.12
N PRO A 74 22.54 -7.51 -15.75
CA PRO A 74 21.87 -8.53 -14.96
C PRO A 74 21.33 -7.97 -13.65
N VAL A 75 20.14 -8.42 -13.27
CA VAL A 75 19.53 -8.04 -12.00
C VAL A 75 20.30 -8.72 -10.87
N ASP A 76 20.86 -7.93 -9.97
CA ASP A 76 21.38 -8.46 -8.72
C ASP A 76 20.21 -8.78 -7.79
N VAL A 77 20.10 -10.04 -7.39
CA VAL A 77 19.04 -10.56 -6.52
C VAL A 77 19.57 -10.77 -5.09
N LEU A 78 20.88 -10.60 -4.89
CA LEU A 78 21.60 -10.96 -3.67
C LEU A 78 22.22 -9.72 -3.00
N GLU A 79 22.74 -8.77 -3.76
CA GLU A 79 23.19 -7.46 -3.28
C GLU A 79 21.98 -6.53 -3.12
N GLY A 80 21.53 -6.37 -1.89
CA GLY A 80 20.37 -5.52 -1.57
C GLY A 80 19.70 -5.91 -0.27
N ALA A 81 19.91 -7.15 0.21
CA ALA A 81 19.44 -7.56 1.53
C ALA A 81 20.16 -6.84 2.69
N ASP A 82 21.38 -6.34 2.45
CA ASP A 82 22.18 -5.63 3.44
C ASP A 82 21.94 -4.10 3.42
N ASP A 83 21.67 -3.49 2.26
CA ASP A 83 21.34 -2.05 2.16
C ASP A 83 19.96 -1.70 2.74
N VAL A 84 19.06 -2.69 2.91
CA VAL A 84 17.79 -2.46 3.64
C VAL A 84 18.01 -2.27 5.14
N ARG A 85 19.18 -2.62 5.68
CA ARG A 85 19.49 -2.49 7.12
C ARG A 85 19.92 -1.08 7.51
N ASP A 86 20.31 -0.26 6.55
CA ASP A 86 20.59 1.18 6.71
C ASP A 86 19.42 2.06 6.20
N ALA A 87 18.22 1.46 6.02
CA ALA A 87 17.01 2.25 5.85
C ALA A 87 16.80 3.12 7.10
N GLU A 88 16.38 4.37 6.90
CA GLU A 88 15.95 5.26 7.98
C GLU A 88 15.11 4.47 9.01
N PRO A 89 15.30 4.70 10.33
CA PRO A 89 14.55 3.96 11.34
C PRO A 89 13.07 3.99 10.99
N THR A 90 12.39 2.84 11.11
CA THR A 90 10.96 2.72 10.80
C THR A 90 10.25 3.92 11.43
N PRO A 91 9.57 4.75 10.61
CA PRO A 91 8.88 5.92 11.14
C PRO A 91 8.00 5.51 12.31
N SER A 92 8.02 6.29 13.38
CA SER A 92 7.13 6.05 14.52
C SER A 92 5.69 5.96 14.03
N ALA A 93 4.91 5.07 14.65
CA ALA A 93 3.49 4.98 14.36
C ALA A 93 2.84 6.36 14.52
N PRO A 94 1.91 6.74 13.64
CA PRO A 94 1.20 8.01 13.79
C PRO A 94 0.46 8.03 15.12
N GLU A 95 0.37 9.21 15.74
CA GLU A 95 -0.51 9.40 16.89
C GLU A 95 -1.96 9.17 16.47
N ALA A 96 -2.75 8.57 17.37
CA ALA A 96 -4.18 8.43 17.16
C ALA A 96 -4.85 9.82 17.15
N ASP A 97 -5.88 9.96 16.32
CA ASP A 97 -6.78 11.10 16.41
C ASP A 97 -7.51 11.05 17.77
N PRO A 98 -7.55 12.13 18.56
CA PRO A 98 -8.24 12.14 19.85
C PRO A 98 -9.71 11.69 19.75
N ASP A 99 -10.36 11.95 18.62
CA ASP A 99 -11.74 11.54 18.38
C ASP A 99 -11.87 10.01 18.24
N ASP A 100 -10.80 9.31 17.87
CA ASP A 100 -10.79 7.86 17.66
C ASP A 100 -10.34 7.07 18.91
N GLU A 101 -9.81 7.72 19.95
CA GLU A 101 -9.22 7.06 21.13
C GLU A 101 -10.14 6.01 21.77
N HIS A 102 -11.43 6.32 21.90
CA HIS A 102 -12.40 5.42 22.49
C HIS A 102 -12.55 4.12 21.67
N VAL A 103 -12.71 4.25 20.35
CA VAL A 103 -12.84 3.12 19.43
C VAL A 103 -11.58 2.25 19.44
N LEU A 104 -10.40 2.87 19.43
CA LEU A 104 -9.12 2.14 19.46
C LEU A 104 -8.93 1.41 20.80
N HIS A 105 -9.30 2.04 21.92
CA HIS A 105 -9.25 1.43 23.24
C HIS A 105 -10.17 0.22 23.34
N VAL A 106 -11.38 0.32 22.79
CA VAL A 106 -12.36 -0.78 22.76
C VAL A 106 -11.83 -1.97 21.97
N LEU A 107 -11.27 -1.75 20.77
CA LEU A 107 -10.63 -2.80 19.98
C LEU A 107 -9.41 -3.42 20.69
N THR A 108 -8.60 -2.58 21.35
CA THR A 108 -7.46 -3.08 22.14
C THR A 108 -7.92 -3.94 23.32
N SER A 109 -9.02 -3.55 23.97
CA SER A 109 -9.63 -4.30 25.07
C SER A 109 -10.24 -5.62 24.60
N ALA A 110 -10.74 -5.64 23.36
CA ALA A 110 -11.12 -6.84 22.60
C ALA A 110 -9.93 -7.68 22.13
N GLY A 111 -8.71 -7.42 22.63
CA GLY A 111 -7.54 -8.24 22.36
C GLY A 111 -7.01 -8.10 20.93
N PHE A 112 -7.37 -7.04 20.21
CA PHE A 112 -6.71 -6.70 18.97
C PHE A 112 -5.43 -5.90 19.23
N THR A 113 -4.39 -6.18 18.45
CA THR A 113 -3.26 -5.27 18.29
C THR A 113 -3.65 -4.21 17.27
N VAL A 114 -3.80 -2.95 17.71
CA VAL A 114 -4.38 -1.86 16.91
C VAL A 114 -3.30 -0.89 16.42
N HIS A 115 -3.29 -0.61 15.11
CA HIS A 115 -2.37 0.30 14.45
C HIS A 115 -3.12 1.49 13.81
N PRO A 116 -2.98 2.71 14.36
CA PRO A 116 -3.61 3.90 13.80
C PRO A 116 -3.01 4.29 12.44
N THR A 117 -3.77 5.03 11.65
CA THR A 117 -3.37 5.46 10.30
C THR A 117 -3.72 6.93 10.07
N ALA A 118 -2.81 7.66 9.41
CA ALA A 118 -2.98 9.11 9.20
C ALA A 118 -3.66 9.48 7.86
N ARG A 119 -3.44 8.68 6.80
CA ARG A 119 -3.87 9.00 5.42
C ARG A 119 -4.45 7.78 4.72
N ALA A 120 -5.44 7.17 5.34
CA ALA A 120 -6.14 6.00 4.82
C ALA A 120 -7.66 6.24 4.78
N PRO A 121 -8.41 5.44 3.99
CA PRO A 121 -9.87 5.43 4.06
C PRO A 121 -10.39 4.77 5.35
N PHE A 122 -9.51 4.28 6.21
CA PHE A 122 -9.79 3.79 7.57
C PHE A 122 -8.95 4.62 8.56
N LYS A 123 -9.32 4.55 9.84
CA LYS A 123 -8.61 5.17 10.96
C LYS A 123 -7.58 4.23 11.56
N ALA A 124 -7.83 2.92 11.57
CA ALA A 124 -6.88 1.94 12.07
C ALA A 124 -6.94 0.61 11.31
N VAL A 125 -5.86 -0.14 11.41
CA VAL A 125 -5.77 -1.56 11.05
C VAL A 125 -5.51 -2.33 12.33
N SER A 126 -6.31 -3.37 12.57
CA SER A 126 -6.22 -4.17 13.78
C SER A 126 -5.94 -5.63 13.42
N GLU A 127 -5.10 -6.30 14.18
CA GLU A 127 -4.77 -7.72 14.01
C GLU A 127 -5.14 -8.50 15.27
N ASP A 128 -5.62 -9.73 15.10
CA ASP A 128 -5.86 -10.67 16.21
C ASP A 128 -4.69 -11.65 16.27
N ASP A 129 -3.92 -11.64 17.36
CA ASP A 129 -2.76 -12.51 17.54
C ASP A 129 -3.14 -14.00 17.54
N ASP A 130 -4.38 -14.33 17.94
CA ASP A 130 -4.88 -15.71 17.97
C ASP A 130 -5.39 -16.19 16.61
N SER A 131 -5.58 -15.30 15.63
CA SER A 131 -6.13 -15.63 14.32
C SER A 131 -5.71 -14.60 13.25
N PRO A 132 -4.59 -14.82 12.54
CA PRO A 132 -4.05 -13.87 11.56
C PRO A 132 -4.98 -13.60 10.35
N GLU A 133 -6.00 -14.42 10.14
CA GLU A 133 -7.08 -14.20 9.16
C GLU A 133 -8.15 -13.18 9.64
N THR A 134 -7.96 -12.59 10.82
CA THR A 134 -8.88 -11.68 11.50
C THR A 134 -8.33 -10.25 11.51
N ARG A 135 -7.71 -9.83 10.42
CA ARG A 135 -7.38 -8.41 10.22
C ARG A 135 -8.65 -7.61 10.04
N VAL A 136 -8.73 -6.45 10.70
CA VAL A 136 -9.89 -5.57 10.66
C VAL A 136 -9.48 -4.15 10.26
N LEU A 137 -10.12 -3.62 9.22
CA LEU A 137 -10.06 -2.20 8.89
C LEU A 137 -11.14 -1.46 9.67
N THR A 138 -10.76 -0.41 10.38
CA THR A 138 -11.66 0.33 11.25
C THR A 138 -11.86 1.76 10.76
N GLY A 139 -13.10 2.15 10.48
CA GLY A 139 -13.50 3.52 10.23
C GLY A 139 -14.25 4.09 11.43
N HIS A 140 -14.22 5.41 11.60
CA HIS A 140 -14.98 6.09 12.66
C HIS A 140 -15.34 7.51 12.22
N SER A 141 -16.62 7.86 12.31
CA SER A 141 -17.18 9.22 12.19
C SER A 141 -18.71 9.18 12.31
N ALA A 142 -19.36 10.34 12.45
CA ALA A 142 -20.76 10.50 12.06
C ALA A 142 -21.08 9.89 10.68
N PHE A 143 -22.23 9.23 10.56
CA PHE A 143 -22.59 8.46 9.38
C PHE A 143 -23.23 9.32 8.27
N THR A 144 -22.39 10.03 7.53
CA THR A 144 -22.79 10.85 6.39
C THR A 144 -22.70 10.08 5.07
N ALA A 145 -23.17 10.66 3.96
CA ALA A 145 -22.96 10.08 2.62
C ALA A 145 -21.46 9.86 2.29
N ALA A 146 -20.56 10.67 2.86
CA ALA A 146 -19.13 10.47 2.74
C ALA A 146 -18.64 9.26 3.55
N ALA A 147 -19.19 9.05 4.75
CA ALA A 147 -18.92 7.85 5.57
C ALA A 147 -19.43 6.59 4.86
N GLU A 148 -20.64 6.62 4.28
CA GLU A 148 -21.16 5.49 3.50
C GLU A 148 -20.23 5.16 2.32
N LYS A 149 -19.79 6.17 1.55
CA LYS A 149 -18.82 5.96 0.47
C LYS A 149 -17.50 5.37 0.99
N ARG A 150 -17.04 5.81 2.15
CA ARG A 150 -15.81 5.31 2.79
C ARG A 150 -15.97 3.86 3.22
N ALA A 151 -17.10 3.48 3.81
CA ALA A 151 -17.42 2.10 4.17
C ALA A 151 -17.42 1.17 2.95
N ARG A 152 -17.94 1.63 1.80
CA ARG A 152 -17.86 0.86 0.54
C ARG A 152 -16.41 0.66 0.06
N ILE A 153 -15.60 1.73 0.13
CA ILE A 153 -14.17 1.65 -0.21
C ILE A 153 -13.44 0.66 0.71
N MET A 154 -13.71 0.71 2.01
CA MET A 154 -13.13 -0.22 2.98
C MET A 154 -13.50 -1.67 2.66
N SER A 155 -14.76 -1.95 2.32
CA SER A 155 -15.17 -3.28 1.88
C SER A 155 -14.38 -3.76 0.65
N SER A 156 -14.26 -2.93 -0.38
CA SER A 156 -13.47 -3.28 -1.58
C SER A 156 -12.00 -3.55 -1.27
N ILE A 157 -11.42 -2.79 -0.33
CA ILE A 157 -10.04 -3.04 0.12
C ILE A 157 -9.96 -4.36 0.89
N GLY A 158 -10.92 -4.62 1.78
CA GLY A 158 -10.97 -5.84 2.58
C GLY A 158 -11.10 -7.10 1.73
N GLU A 159 -11.83 -7.05 0.62
CA GLU A 159 -11.93 -8.15 -0.33
C GLU A 159 -10.56 -8.52 -0.94
N VAL A 160 -9.76 -7.52 -1.30
CA VAL A 160 -8.43 -7.74 -1.91
C VAL A 160 -7.36 -8.06 -0.86
N ALA A 161 -7.42 -7.39 0.29
CA ALA A 161 -6.44 -7.53 1.36
C ALA A 161 -6.75 -8.68 2.32
N GLN A 162 -7.85 -9.43 2.09
CA GLN A 162 -8.35 -10.49 2.95
C GLN A 162 -8.55 -10.02 4.40
N THR A 163 -9.18 -8.86 4.55
CA THR A 163 -9.49 -8.27 5.86
C THR A 163 -10.99 -8.04 6.00
N ARG A 164 -11.49 -8.08 7.22
CA ARG A 164 -12.84 -7.59 7.55
C ARG A 164 -12.82 -6.07 7.66
N SER A 165 -14.00 -5.46 7.59
CA SER A 165 -14.16 -4.00 7.72
C SER A 165 -15.29 -3.69 8.69
N VAL A 166 -15.03 -2.76 9.61
CA VAL A 166 -16.00 -2.22 10.56
C VAL A 166 -15.97 -0.69 10.53
N TYR A 167 -17.13 -0.07 10.61
CA TYR A 167 -17.28 1.38 10.65
C TYR A 167 -18.07 1.77 11.89
N PHE A 168 -17.41 2.45 12.81
CA PHE A 168 -18.03 2.96 14.02
C PHE A 168 -18.74 4.28 13.76
N THR A 169 -19.99 4.35 14.19
CA THR A 169 -20.86 5.52 14.02
C THR A 169 -21.21 6.13 15.37
N GLU A 170 -21.40 7.44 15.40
CA GLU A 170 -21.77 8.14 16.65
C GLU A 170 -23.18 7.78 17.11
N GLU A 171 -24.08 7.48 16.16
CA GLU A 171 -25.49 7.14 16.40
C GLU A 171 -25.81 5.75 15.83
N ASP A 172 -26.92 5.17 16.29
CA ASP A 172 -27.46 3.92 15.76
C ASP A 172 -27.97 4.08 14.33
N GLU A 173 -27.46 3.23 13.44
CA GLU A 173 -27.88 3.18 12.06
C GLU A 173 -28.95 2.11 11.83
N LYS A 174 -29.93 2.41 10.96
CA LYS A 174 -31.01 1.46 10.62
C LYS A 174 -30.53 0.20 9.88
N ARG A 175 -29.28 0.18 9.45
CA ARG A 175 -28.66 -0.89 8.68
C ARG A 175 -27.44 -1.37 9.44
N GLU A 176 -27.21 -2.66 9.45
CA GLU A 176 -26.10 -3.28 10.18
C GLU A 176 -24.81 -3.36 9.34
N SER A 177 -24.89 -3.08 8.03
CA SER A 177 -23.73 -3.09 7.14
C SER A 177 -23.90 -2.23 5.88
N VAL A 178 -22.77 -1.94 5.24
CA VAL A 178 -22.67 -1.31 3.91
C VAL A 178 -21.70 -2.11 3.06
N ASP A 179 -22.20 -2.74 2.01
CA ASP A 179 -21.42 -3.55 1.05
C ASP A 179 -20.47 -4.58 1.72
N GLY A 180 -20.78 -5.05 2.93
CA GLY A 180 -19.93 -5.99 3.68
C GLY A 180 -19.03 -5.35 4.75
N THR A 181 -19.03 -4.03 4.89
CA THR A 181 -18.49 -3.34 6.06
C THR A 181 -19.54 -3.29 7.16
N ALA A 182 -19.24 -3.84 8.34
CA ALA A 182 -20.12 -3.79 9.50
C ALA A 182 -20.32 -2.34 9.97
N LEU A 183 -21.54 -1.97 10.33
CA LEU A 183 -21.83 -0.72 11.06
C LEU A 183 -22.09 -1.05 12.52
N VAL A 184 -21.48 -0.28 13.41
CA VAL A 184 -21.58 -0.46 14.86
C VAL A 184 -21.60 0.92 15.48
N SER A 185 -22.60 1.23 16.29
CA SER A 185 -22.61 2.52 16.97
C SER A 185 -21.66 2.52 18.18
N CYS A 186 -21.21 3.70 18.58
CA CYS A 186 -20.46 3.86 19.83
C CYS A 186 -21.34 3.52 21.06
N GLU A 187 -22.66 3.63 20.95
CA GLU A 187 -23.59 3.19 22.00
C GLU A 187 -23.60 1.66 22.11
N GLU A 188 -23.70 0.94 20.98
CA GLU A 188 -23.57 -0.52 20.93
C GLU A 188 -22.22 -0.99 21.51
N LEU A 189 -21.13 -0.27 21.22
CA LEU A 189 -19.81 -0.58 21.79
C LEU A 189 -19.75 -0.38 23.31
N ALA A 190 -20.41 0.65 23.83
CA ALA A 190 -20.38 0.98 25.26
C ALA A 190 -21.17 -0.01 26.11
N ASP A 191 -22.19 -0.66 25.53
CA ASP A 191 -22.99 -1.68 26.20
C ASP A 191 -22.28 -3.05 26.26
N VAL A 192 -21.30 -3.29 25.38
CA VAL A 192 -20.53 -4.54 25.37
C VAL A 192 -19.59 -4.60 26.56
N THR A 193 -19.80 -5.60 27.42
CA THR A 193 -18.97 -5.81 28.62
C THR A 193 -17.97 -6.96 28.44
N ASP A 194 -18.25 -7.90 27.53
CA ASP A 194 -17.34 -9.00 27.18
C ASP A 194 -16.57 -8.63 25.90
N PRO A 195 -15.23 -8.53 25.94
CA PRO A 195 -14.46 -8.19 24.77
C PRO A 195 -14.59 -9.18 23.59
N GLU A 196 -14.99 -10.44 23.82
CA GLU A 196 -15.26 -11.39 22.73
C GLU A 196 -16.54 -11.05 21.96
N GLU A 197 -17.55 -10.43 22.58
CA GLU A 197 -18.78 -10.00 21.90
C GLU A 197 -18.47 -8.99 20.77
N ILE A 198 -17.42 -8.18 20.91
CA ILE A 198 -16.98 -7.24 19.87
C ILE A 198 -16.45 -7.99 18.66
N ARG A 199 -15.67 -9.05 18.89
CA ARG A 199 -15.14 -9.89 17.82
C ARG A 199 -16.26 -10.64 17.12
N GLU A 200 -17.23 -11.17 17.87
CA GLU A 200 -18.42 -11.83 17.31
C GLU A 200 -19.25 -10.86 16.48
N LEU A 201 -19.50 -9.63 16.98
CA LEU A 201 -20.27 -8.61 16.28
C LEU A 201 -19.62 -8.24 14.93
N ILE A 202 -18.30 -8.03 14.92
CA ILE A 202 -17.54 -7.81 13.68
C ILE A 202 -17.64 -9.05 12.80
N ARG A 203 -17.52 -10.26 13.37
CA ARG A 203 -17.55 -11.49 12.59
C ARG A 203 -18.89 -11.74 11.90
N ASP A 204 -19.99 -11.41 12.56
CA ASP A 204 -21.35 -11.67 12.09
C ASP A 204 -21.83 -10.64 11.07
N ARG A 205 -21.49 -9.36 11.28
CA ARG A 205 -21.95 -8.25 10.41
C ARG A 205 -21.02 -7.97 9.24
N ALA A 206 -19.72 -8.21 9.39
CA ALA A 206 -18.76 -7.97 8.31
C ALA A 206 -18.68 -9.18 7.37
N ARG A 207 -18.51 -8.90 6.07
CA ARG A 207 -18.26 -9.95 5.08
C ARG A 207 -17.00 -10.72 5.45
N ALA A 208 -17.09 -12.06 5.44
CA ALA A 208 -15.92 -12.92 5.60
C ALA A 208 -14.96 -12.74 4.41
N PRO A 209 -13.64 -12.67 4.62
CA PRO A 209 -12.68 -12.68 3.53
C PRO A 209 -12.82 -13.96 2.71
N SER A 210 -12.70 -13.88 1.39
CA SER A 210 -12.77 -15.05 0.52
C SER A 210 -11.55 -15.94 0.72
N GLU A 211 -11.77 -17.24 0.89
CA GLU A 211 -10.71 -18.25 0.81
C GLU A 211 -10.08 -18.20 -0.59
N ALA A 212 -8.74 -18.15 -0.65
CA ALA A 212 -7.96 -18.11 -1.88
C ALA A 212 -7.70 -19.50 -2.47
#